data_AF-A0A1W0WLT4-F1
#
_entry.id   AF-A0A1W0WLT4-F1
#
_cell.length_a   1.000
_cell.length_b   1.000
_cell.length_c   1.000
_cell.angle_alpha   90.00
_cell.angle_beta   90.00
_cell.angle_gamma   90.00
#
_symmetry.space_group_name_H-M   'P 1'
#
loop_
_entity.id
_entity.type
_entity.pdbx_description
1 polymer ?
#
loop_
_entity_poly.entity_id
_entity_poly.type
_entity_poly.pdbx_seq_one_letter_code
_entity_poly.pdbx_strand_id
1 'polypeptide(L)'
;MSPEMLAYAFGTDDEDQAFPTGIGRASDIWSVGCTVLEMVGRGQFQYKSPDGTIITVDSGKPKKFLKQVNDGAYPDQSDAEKSLGSELSHVLAGCLRKDADERPEAAELARLVQAVGETA
;
A
#
# COMPACT_ATOMS: atom_id res chain seq x y z
N MET A 1 4.42 5.23 2.34
CA MET A 1 3.92 6.21 1.35
C MET A 1 3.15 5.46 0.29
N SER A 2 2.00 5.98 -0.13
CA SER A 2 1.25 5.44 -1.27
C SER A 2 1.96 5.73 -2.60
N PRO A 3 1.65 5.00 -3.68
CA PRO A 3 2.26 5.21 -5.00
C PRO A 3 2.21 6.66 -5.49
N GLU A 4 1.08 7.34 -5.34
CA GLU A 4 0.90 8.73 -5.76
C GLU A 4 1.75 9.70 -4.92
N MET A 5 1.94 9.44 -3.63
CA MET A 5 2.84 10.22 -2.77
C MET A 5 4.32 9.98 -3.13
N LEU A 6 4.68 8.74 -3.50
CA LEU A 6 6.04 8.44 -3.99
C LEU A 6 6.33 9.19 -5.29
N ALA A 7 5.35 9.27 -6.20
CA ALA A 7 5.47 10.01 -7.44
C ALA A 7 5.67 11.50 -7.19
N TYR A 8 4.93 12.09 -6.24
CA TYR A 8 5.18 13.48 -5.84
C TYR A 8 6.56 13.67 -5.21
N ALA A 9 6.95 12.83 -4.25
CA ALA A 9 8.19 13.00 -3.49
C ALA A 9 9.47 12.77 -4.31
N PHE A 10 9.42 11.90 -5.34
CA PHE A 10 10.61 11.45 -6.06
C PHE A 10 10.49 11.48 -7.59
N GLY A 11 9.35 11.90 -8.14
CA GLY A 11 9.05 11.81 -9.57
C GLY A 11 9.48 13.02 -10.40
N THR A 12 9.83 14.14 -9.79
CA THR A 12 10.31 15.34 -10.49
C THR A 12 11.64 15.83 -9.92
N ASP A 13 12.50 16.32 -10.81
CA ASP A 13 13.70 17.11 -10.46
C ASP A 13 13.43 18.62 -10.51
N ASP A 14 12.24 19.00 -10.97
CA ASP A 14 11.81 20.39 -11.16
C ASP A 14 10.95 20.82 -9.98
N GLU A 15 11.53 21.66 -9.10
CA GLU A 15 10.90 22.20 -7.89
C GLU A 15 9.82 23.24 -8.20
N ASP A 16 9.81 23.81 -9.41
CA ASP A 16 8.86 24.85 -9.82
C ASP A 16 7.56 24.27 -10.43
N GLN A 17 7.51 22.96 -10.67
CA GLN A 17 6.38 22.31 -11.29
C GLN A 17 5.31 21.93 -10.26
N ALA A 18 4.19 22.66 -10.23
CA ALA A 18 3.08 22.38 -9.34
C ALA A 18 2.38 21.06 -9.73
N PHE A 19 2.67 19.98 -9.01
CA PHE A 19 1.95 18.71 -9.11
C PHE A 19 1.11 18.42 -7.86
N PRO A 20 0.01 17.65 -8.01
CA PRO A 20 -0.74 17.16 -6.87
C PRO A 20 0.16 16.35 -5.94
N THR A 21 0.09 16.63 -4.63
CA THR A 21 0.93 15.94 -3.63
C THR A 21 0.58 14.45 -3.45
N GLY A 22 -0.60 14.04 -3.94
CA GLY A 22 -1.17 12.72 -3.69
C GLY A 22 -1.61 12.50 -2.24
N ILE A 23 -1.47 13.50 -1.36
CA ILE A 23 -1.90 13.42 0.03
C ILE A 23 -3.42 13.58 0.10
N GLY A 24 -4.11 12.59 0.67
CA GLY A 24 -5.55 12.66 0.90
C GLY A 24 -6.12 11.37 1.48
N ARG A 25 -7.45 11.28 1.49
CA ARG A 25 -8.18 10.16 2.10
C ARG A 25 -7.72 8.79 1.58
N ALA A 26 -7.48 8.66 0.27
CA ALA A 26 -7.02 7.40 -0.31
C ALA A 26 -5.57 7.04 0.08
N SER A 27 -4.69 8.02 0.30
CA SER A 27 -3.31 7.76 0.78
C SER A 27 -3.30 7.34 2.26
N ASP A 28 -4.25 7.82 3.05
CA ASP A 28 -4.45 7.36 4.43
C ASP A 28 -4.88 5.90 4.46
N ILE A 29 -5.79 5.49 3.58
CA ILE A 29 -6.25 4.10 3.45
C ILE A 29 -5.11 3.16 3.07
N TRP A 30 -4.24 3.56 2.13
CA TRP A 30 -3.01 2.82 1.86
C TRP A 30 -2.15 2.65 3.11
N SER A 31 -1.99 3.72 3.89
CA SER A 31 -1.18 3.71 5.11
C SER A 31 -1.77 2.78 6.17
N VAL A 32 -3.09 2.72 6.31
CA VAL A 32 -3.77 1.71 7.15
C VAL A 32 -3.42 0.30 6.70
N GLY A 33 -3.45 0.03 5.38
CA GLY A 33 -3.04 -1.26 4.84
C GLY A 33 -1.59 -1.64 5.20
N CYS A 34 -0.65 -0.70 5.04
CA CYS A 34 0.73 -0.91 5.48
C CYS A 34 0.84 -1.15 7.00
N THR A 35 0.09 -0.41 7.83
CA THR A 35 0.07 -0.61 9.28
C THR A 35 -0.45 -1.99 9.65
N VAL A 36 -1.46 -2.53 8.96
CA VAL A 36 -1.91 -3.91 9.18
C VAL A 36 -0.81 -4.91 8.83
N LEU A 37 -0.09 -4.72 7.72
CA LEU A 37 1.05 -5.56 7.38
C LEU A 37 2.14 -5.50 8.44
N GLU A 38 2.44 -4.31 8.98
CA GLU A 38 3.41 -4.14 10.06
C GLU A 38 2.94 -4.83 11.35
N MET A 39 1.66 -4.75 11.71
CA MET A 39 1.13 -5.44 12.89
C MET A 39 1.28 -6.96 12.78
N VAL A 40 0.97 -7.54 11.62
CA VAL A 40 1.10 -8.99 11.39
C VAL A 40 2.56 -9.42 11.26
N GLY A 41 3.34 -8.66 10.48
CA GLY A 41 4.74 -8.90 10.18
C GLY A 41 5.72 -8.46 11.29
N ARG A 42 5.21 -8.10 12.47
CA ARG A 42 6.02 -7.69 13.65
C ARG A 42 6.96 -6.51 13.33
N GLY A 43 6.42 -5.52 12.63
CA GLY A 43 7.09 -4.28 12.26
C GLY A 43 7.81 -4.33 10.92
N GLN A 44 7.71 -5.43 10.15
CA GLN A 44 8.38 -5.56 8.86
C GLN A 44 7.48 -6.21 7.81
N PHE A 45 7.55 -5.71 6.58
CA PHE A 45 7.05 -6.37 5.37
C PHE A 45 7.97 -6.02 4.19
N GLN A 46 7.94 -6.82 3.14
CA GLN A 46 8.75 -6.61 1.94
C GLN A 46 7.90 -6.09 0.80
N TYR A 47 8.52 -5.61 -0.27
CA TYR A 47 7.84 -5.40 -1.54
C TYR A 47 8.21 -6.52 -2.51
N LYS A 48 7.27 -6.89 -3.38
CA LYS A 48 7.47 -7.82 -4.49
C LYS A 48 7.18 -7.14 -5.83
N SER A 49 7.88 -7.52 -6.88
CA SER A 49 7.51 -7.21 -8.26
C SER A 49 6.30 -8.05 -8.72
N PRO A 50 5.67 -7.72 -9.86
CA PRO A 50 4.53 -8.49 -10.39
C PRO A 50 4.80 -9.99 -10.60
N ASP A 51 6.05 -10.38 -10.86
CA ASP A 51 6.47 -11.78 -10.99
C ASP A 51 6.72 -12.49 -9.64
N GLY A 52 6.52 -11.79 -8.52
CA GLY A 52 6.71 -12.32 -7.16
C GLY A 52 8.13 -12.18 -6.60
N THR A 53 9.07 -11.60 -7.36
CA THR A 53 10.45 -11.40 -6.88
C THR A 53 10.49 -10.33 -5.79
N ILE A 54 11.16 -10.63 -4.66
CA ILE A 54 11.39 -9.65 -3.59
C ILE A 54 12.26 -8.51 -4.12
N ILE A 55 11.81 -7.27 -3.94
CA ILE A 55 12.61 -6.10 -4.30
C ILE A 55 13.34 -5.53 -3.09
N THR A 56 14.61 -5.19 -3.28
CA THR A 56 15.39 -4.47 -2.27
C THR A 56 15.10 -2.98 -2.35
N VAL A 57 14.54 -2.43 -1.28
CA VAL A 57 14.35 -0.99 -1.10
C VAL A 57 15.67 -0.39 -0.62
N ASP A 58 16.30 0.43 -1.48
CA ASP A 58 17.54 1.15 -1.20
C ASP A 58 17.19 2.63 -0.97
N SER A 59 17.37 3.10 0.27
CA SER A 59 17.07 4.50 0.65
C SER A 59 17.93 5.53 -0.09
N GLY A 60 19.10 5.12 -0.62
CA GLY A 60 19.93 5.96 -1.49
C GLY A 60 19.44 6.02 -2.93
N LYS A 61 18.42 5.24 -3.31
CA LYS A 61 17.89 5.15 -4.68
C LYS A 61 16.35 5.24 -4.73
N PRO A 62 15.74 6.31 -4.18
CA PRO A 62 14.29 6.44 -4.12
C PRO A 62 13.63 6.45 -5.51
N LYS A 63 14.27 7.02 -6.55
CA LYS A 63 13.78 6.97 -7.93
C LYS A 63 13.70 5.55 -8.51
N LYS A 64 14.64 4.68 -8.12
CA LYS A 64 14.61 3.26 -8.52
C LYS A 64 13.39 2.58 -7.90
N PHE A 65 13.14 2.83 -6.62
CA PHE A 65 11.98 2.30 -5.92
C PHE A 65 10.67 2.82 -6.51
N LEU A 66 10.56 4.13 -6.77
CA LEU A 66 9.42 4.72 -7.47
C LEU A 66 9.17 4.03 -8.82
N LYS A 67 10.22 3.82 -9.62
CA LYS A 67 10.09 3.09 -10.89
C LYS A 67 9.52 1.68 -10.68
N GLN A 68 10.04 0.94 -9.69
CA GLN A 68 9.54 -0.41 -9.39
C GLN A 68 8.05 -0.40 -8.99
N VAL A 69 7.62 0.56 -8.16
CA VAL A 69 6.21 0.72 -7.79
C VAL A 69 5.34 1.11 -9.00
N ASN A 70 5.84 1.98 -9.88
CA ASN A 70 5.18 2.31 -11.14
C ASN A 70 5.07 1.09 -12.07
N ASP A 71 6.06 0.20 -12.06
CA ASP A 71 6.07 -1.06 -12.82
C ASP A 71 5.21 -2.16 -12.14
N GLY A 72 4.52 -1.84 -11.04
CA GLY A 72 3.56 -2.72 -10.38
C GLY A 72 4.10 -3.47 -9.16
N ALA A 73 5.23 -3.05 -8.60
CA ALA A 73 5.66 -3.59 -7.32
C ALA A 73 4.67 -3.23 -6.20
N TYR A 74 4.43 -4.18 -5.30
CA TYR A 74 3.41 -4.10 -4.26
C TYR A 74 3.93 -4.59 -2.90
N PRO A 75 3.34 -4.12 -1.77
CA PRO A 75 3.62 -4.67 -0.45
C PRO A 75 3.25 -6.15 -0.38
N ASP A 76 4.18 -7.00 0.06
CA ASP A 76 3.93 -8.42 0.23
C ASP A 76 2.89 -8.68 1.33
N GLN A 77 1.84 -9.42 0.97
CA GLN A 77 0.72 -9.72 1.86
C GLN A 77 0.73 -11.18 2.33
N SER A 78 1.73 -11.99 1.93
CA SER A 78 1.76 -13.44 2.20
C SER A 78 1.64 -13.80 3.69
N ASP A 79 2.18 -12.99 4.59
CA ASP A 79 2.07 -13.26 6.03
C ASP A 79 0.69 -12.86 6.59
N ALA A 80 0.08 -11.80 6.03
CA ALA A 80 -1.29 -11.42 6.33
C ALA A 80 -2.29 -12.48 5.85
N GLU A 81 -2.12 -13.01 4.63
CA GLU A 81 -2.95 -14.08 4.08
C GLU A 81 -2.99 -15.33 4.95
N LYS A 82 -1.85 -15.70 5.55
CA LYS A 82 -1.76 -16.84 6.48
C LYS A 82 -2.38 -16.57 7.86
N SER A 83 -2.41 -15.29 8.28
CA SER A 83 -2.72 -14.92 9.67
C SER A 83 -4.13 -14.37 9.85
N LEU A 84 -4.67 -13.67 8.85
CA LEU A 84 -5.93 -12.92 8.93
C LEU A 84 -7.14 -13.68 8.37
N GLY A 85 -6.93 -14.79 7.66
CA GLY A 85 -7.99 -15.49 6.93
C GLY A 85 -8.38 -14.78 5.62
N SER A 86 -9.19 -15.45 4.79
CA SER A 86 -9.46 -14.99 3.42
C SER A 86 -10.24 -13.67 3.36
N GLU A 87 -11.22 -13.46 4.24
CA GLU A 87 -12.09 -12.28 4.19
C GLU A 87 -11.33 -11.01 4.58
N LEU A 88 -10.63 -11.01 5.72
CA LEU A 88 -9.86 -9.85 6.15
C LEU A 88 -8.65 -9.59 5.25
N SER A 89 -8.05 -10.64 4.66
CA SER A 89 -7.01 -10.47 3.64
C SER A 89 -7.54 -9.82 2.37
N HIS A 90 -8.79 -10.10 1.98
CA HIS A 90 -9.41 -9.41 0.84
C HIS A 90 -9.64 -7.92 1.12
N VAL A 91 -10.08 -7.59 2.35
CA VAL A 91 -10.23 -6.19 2.79
C VAL A 91 -8.88 -5.47 2.76
N LEU A 92 -7.83 -6.10 3.30
CA LEU A 92 -6.46 -5.57 3.27
C LEU A 92 -5.96 -5.33 1.84
N ALA A 93 -6.18 -6.27 0.93
CA ALA A 93 -5.80 -6.13 -0.47
C ALA A 93 -6.51 -4.93 -1.14
N GLY A 94 -7.75 -4.63 -0.74
CA GLY A 94 -8.46 -3.42 -1.16
C GLY A 94 -7.77 -2.12 -0.75
N CYS A 95 -7.22 -2.05 0.46
CA CYS A 95 -6.47 -0.87 0.93
C CYS A 95 -5.18 -0.64 0.14
N LEU A 96 -4.55 -1.71 -0.34
CA LEU A 96 -3.24 -1.71 -0.99
C LEU A 96 -3.31 -1.71 -2.53
N ARG A 97 -4.45 -1.32 -3.11
CA ARG A 97 -4.57 -1.13 -4.56
C ARG A 97 -3.73 0.05 -5.02
N LYS A 98 -3.04 -0.13 -6.16
CA LYS A 98 -2.15 0.88 -6.72
C LYS A 98 -2.94 2.14 -7.08
N ASP A 99 -4.06 1.98 -7.78
CA ASP A 99 -4.95 3.09 -8.09
C ASP A 99 -5.65 3.57 -6.81
N ALA A 100 -5.63 4.88 -6.58
CA ALA A 100 -6.20 5.51 -5.39
C ALA A 100 -7.73 5.47 -5.41
N ASP A 101 -8.35 5.55 -6.59
CA ASP A 101 -9.82 5.58 -6.74
C ASP A 101 -10.45 4.19 -6.52
N GLU A 102 -9.63 3.13 -6.55
CA GLU A 102 -10.07 1.76 -6.28
C GLU A 102 -10.03 1.38 -4.79
N ARG A 103 -9.47 2.24 -3.93
CA ARG A 103 -9.36 1.99 -2.49
C ARG A 103 -10.69 2.32 -1.80
N PRO A 104 -11.09 1.57 -0.76
CA PRO A 104 -12.33 1.86 -0.04
C PRO A 104 -12.25 3.21 0.68
N GLU A 105 -13.40 3.85 0.89
CA GLU A 105 -13.48 4.97 1.82
C GLU A 105 -13.35 4.48 3.27
N ALA A 106 -12.93 5.35 4.19
CA ALA A 106 -12.77 4.99 5.61
C ALA A 106 -14.05 4.40 6.24
N ALA A 107 -15.22 4.95 5.91
CA ALA A 107 -16.50 4.45 6.41
C ALA A 107 -16.87 3.07 5.82
N GLU A 108 -16.44 2.78 4.60
CA GLU A 108 -16.60 1.46 4.00
C GLU A 108 -15.63 0.45 4.61
N LEU A 109 -14.36 0.82 4.74
CA LEU A 109 -13.34 0.00 5.38
C LEU A 109 -13.76 -0.41 6.80
N ALA A 110 -14.26 0.53 7.60
CA ALA A 110 -14.73 0.23 8.95
C ALA A 110 -15.87 -0.79 8.97
N ARG A 111 -16.84 -0.67 8.05
CA ARG A 111 -17.95 -1.63 7.90
C ARG A 111 -17.46 -3.01 7.48
N LEU A 112 -16.54 -3.08 6.51
CA LEU A 112 -15.97 -4.33 6.04
C LEU A 112 -15.22 -5.07 7.17
N VAL A 113 -14.40 -4.35 7.94
CA VAL A 113 -13.67 -4.94 9.07
C VAL A 113 -14.63 -5.43 10.16
N GLN A 114 -15.65 -4.64 10.49
CA GLN A 114 -16.66 -5.03 11.48
C GLN A 114 -17.42 -6.29 11.05
N ALA A 115 -17.83 -6.37 9.78
CA ALA A 115 -18.56 -7.52 9.26
C ALA A 115 -17.76 -8.82 9.40
N VAL A 116 -16.44 -8.79 9.16
CA VAL A 116 -15.58 -9.97 9.36
C VAL A 116 -15.44 -10.34 10.84
N GLY A 117 -15.44 -9.36 11.74
CA GLY A 117 -15.39 -9.62 13.18
C GLY A 117 -16.66 -10.23 13.76
N GLU A 118 -17.80 -10.09 13.08
CA GLU A 118 -19.08 -10.68 13.48
C GLU A 118 -19.27 -12.11 12.94
N THR A 119 -18.50 -12.52 11.93
CA THR A 119 -18.53 -13.85 11.31
C THR A 119 -17.44 -14.80 11.80
N ALA A 120 -16.42 -14.29 12.51
CA ALA A 120 -15.29 -15.03 13.08
C ALA A 120 -15.58 -15.62 14.47
#